data_AF-A0A965PAQ3-F1
#
_entry.id   AF-A0A965PAQ3-F1
#
_cell.length_a   1.000
_cell.length_b   1.000
_cell.length_c   1.000
_cell.angle_alpha   90.00
_cell.angle_beta   90.00
_cell.angle_gamma   90.00
#
_symmetry.space_group_name_H-M   'P 1'
#
loop_
_entity.id
_entity.type
_entity.pdbx_description
1 polymer ?
#
loop_
_entity_poly.entity_id
_entity_poly.type
_entity_poly.pdbx_seq_one_letter_code
_entity_poly.pdbx_strand_id
1 'polypeptide(L)'
;MPIYIYQNPKTKEIKEIIQSVHDKHEYFENGIKWNRVFTAPEVNTNDKLHAESTSQQFSELTGKQKGTMGDLWDRSQELSEKRKKLYGGEDPVKKKYYDNWSKKRKGKVHPK
;
A
#
# COMPACT_ATOMS: atom_id res chain seq x y z
N MET A 1 2.06 10.94 -23.14
CA MET A 1 3.41 10.86 -23.73
C MET A 1 4.33 10.24 -22.69
N PRO A 2 4.91 9.06 -22.94
CA PRO A 2 5.79 8.38 -21.98
C PRO A 2 7.12 9.13 -21.77
N ILE A 3 7.66 9.00 -20.55
CA ILE A 3 8.98 9.50 -20.15
C ILE A 3 9.97 8.33 -20.23
N TYR A 4 11.08 8.55 -20.92
CA TYR A 4 12.16 7.58 -21.05
C TYR A 4 13.43 8.10 -20.40
N ILE A 5 14.10 7.21 -19.67
CA ILE A 5 15.33 7.51 -18.94
C ILE A 5 16.51 7.03 -19.79
N TYR A 6 17.46 7.92 -20.05
CA TYR A 6 18.70 7.63 -20.76
C TYR A 6 19.90 7.95 -19.88
N GLN A 7 20.95 7.13 -19.96
CA GLN A 7 22.20 7.33 -19.24
C GLN A 7 23.37 7.49 -20.21
N ASN A 8 24.21 8.51 -19.96
CA ASN A 8 25.44 8.71 -20.71
C ASN A 8 26.47 7.62 -20.35
N PRO A 9 27.04 6.88 -21.31
CA PRO A 9 28.01 5.83 -21.03
C PRO A 9 29.33 6.36 -20.43
N LYS A 10 29.68 7.64 -20.66
CA LYS A 10 30.94 8.23 -20.21
C LYS A 10 30.81 8.99 -18.88
N THR A 11 29.79 9.85 -18.77
CA THR A 11 29.60 10.71 -17.58
C THR A 11 28.68 10.10 -16.53
N LYS A 12 27.97 9.00 -16.86
CA LYS A 12 26.91 8.38 -16.04
C LYS A 12 25.74 9.30 -15.69
N GLU A 13 25.66 10.47 -16.33
CA GLU A 13 24.54 11.40 -16.19
C GLU A 13 23.25 10.78 -16.69
N ILE A 14 22.16 11.08 -15.99
CA ILE A 14 20.82 10.55 -16.27
C ILE A 14 19.95 11.70 -16.79
N LYS A 15 19.27 11.48 -17.92
CA LYS A 15 18.32 12.42 -18.51
C LYS A 15 16.99 11.76 -18.76
N GLU A 16 15.92 12.49 -18.48
CA GLU A 16 14.54 12.09 -18.75
C GLU A 16 14.04 12.82 -19.99
N ILE A 17 13.59 12.06 -20.99
CA ILE A 17 13.14 12.59 -22.27
C ILE A 17 11.73 12.10 -22.53
N ILE A 18 10.83 13.03 -22.85
CA ILE A 18 9.48 12.74 -23.29
C ILE A 18 9.55 12.35 -24.76
N GLN A 19 9.16 11.12 -25.11
CA GLN A 19 9.09 10.67 -26.51
C GLN A 19 7.70 10.08 -26.80
N SER A 20 7.31 10.03 -28.07
CA SER A 20 6.09 9.33 -28.46
C SER A 20 6.32 7.82 -28.39
N VAL A 21 5.25 7.04 -28.16
CA VAL A 21 5.31 5.56 -28.11
C VAL A 21 5.77 4.96 -29.45
N HIS A 22 5.49 5.66 -30.55
CA HIS A 22 5.79 5.19 -31.91
C HIS A 22 7.19 5.58 -32.41
N ASP A 23 7.95 6.37 -31.64
CA ASP A 23 9.27 6.83 -32.05
C ASP A 23 10.33 5.75 -31.82
N LYS A 24 11.44 5.87 -32.57
CA LYS A 24 12.66 5.09 -32.29
C LYS A 24 13.25 5.62 -30.98
N HIS A 25 13.26 4.78 -29.94
CA HIS A 25 13.75 5.08 -28.59
C HIS A 25 15.29 5.12 -28.53
N GLU A 26 15.89 5.95 -29.37
CA GLU A 26 17.33 6.17 -29.43
C GLU A 26 17.63 7.64 -29.17
N TYR A 27 18.53 7.92 -28.23
CA TYR A 27 18.99 9.26 -27.92
C TYR A 27 20.48 9.40 -28.23
N PHE A 28 20.81 10.42 -29.02
CA PHE A 28 22.18 10.77 -29.38
C PHE A 28 22.45 12.20 -28.91
N GLU A 29 23.53 12.39 -28.15
CA GLU A 29 24.01 13.72 -27.77
C GLU A 29 25.52 13.75 -27.99
N ASN A 30 26.01 14.78 -28.69
CA ASN A 30 27.43 14.94 -29.05
C ASN A 30 28.05 13.73 -29.76
N GLY A 31 27.27 13.05 -30.61
CA GLY A 31 27.72 11.86 -31.35
C GLY A 31 27.85 10.58 -30.50
N ILE A 32 27.46 10.62 -29.23
CA ILE A 32 27.48 9.46 -28.33
C ILE A 32 26.04 8.95 -28.18
N LYS A 33 25.85 7.64 -28.39
CA LYS A 33 24.57 6.97 -28.13
C LYS A 33 24.40 6.79 -26.63
N TRP A 34 23.29 7.27 -26.09
CA TRP A 34 22.96 7.07 -24.68
C TRP A 34 22.23 5.75 -24.50
N ASN A 35 22.50 5.08 -23.37
CA ASN A 35 21.87 3.80 -23.05
C ASN A 35 20.52 4.03 -22.38
N ARG A 36 19.47 3.38 -22.89
CA ARG A 36 18.15 3.42 -22.25
C ARG A 36 18.21 2.64 -20.93
N VAL A 37 17.76 3.28 -19.86
CA VAL A 37 17.63 2.65 -18.54
C VAL A 37 16.20 2.18 -18.38
N PHE A 38 16.03 0.89 -18.09
CA PHE A 38 14.75 0.32 -17.71
C PHE A 38 14.68 0.27 -16.19
N THR A 39 13.82 1.10 -15.61
CA THR A 39 13.49 1.00 -14.19
C THR A 39 12.51 -0.15 -14.01
N ALA A 40 12.78 -1.02 -13.02
CA ALA A 40 11.77 -1.97 -12.59
C ALA A 40 10.62 -1.17 -11.97
N PRO A 41 9.36 -1.37 -12.39
CA PRO A 41 8.25 -0.76 -11.69
C PRO A 41 8.21 -1.32 -10.27
N GLU A 42 8.16 -0.44 -9.26
CA GLU A 42 7.86 -0.84 -7.89
C GLU A 42 6.38 -1.26 -7.82
N VAL A 43 6.09 -2.50 -8.24
CA VAL A 43 4.74 -3.07 -8.15
C VAL A 43 4.58 -3.61 -6.74
N ASN A 44 3.86 -2.87 -5.89
CA ASN A 44 3.42 -3.42 -4.62
C ASN A 44 2.24 -4.38 -4.87
N THR A 45 2.51 -5.68 -4.85
CA THR A 45 1.51 -6.74 -5.02
C THR A 45 0.82 -7.13 -3.71
N ASN A 46 1.26 -6.60 -2.58
CA ASN A 46 0.63 -6.84 -1.29
C ASN A 46 -0.45 -5.77 -1.07
N ASP A 47 -1.71 -6.18 -1.20
CA ASP A 47 -2.85 -5.36 -0.78
C ASP A 47 -2.64 -4.92 0.68
N LYS A 48 -2.39 -3.63 0.87
CA LYS A 48 -2.18 -3.06 2.19
C LYS A 48 -3.53 -2.94 2.87
N LEU A 49 -3.64 -3.50 4.07
CA LEU A 49 -4.79 -3.23 4.94
C LEU A 49 -4.74 -1.75 5.35
N HIS A 50 -5.71 -0.98 4.86
CA HIS A 50 -5.91 0.42 5.24
C HIS A 50 -6.76 0.52 6.50
N ALA A 51 -6.70 1.65 7.21
CA ALA A 51 -7.47 1.82 8.45
C ALA A 51 -8.99 1.67 8.22
N GLU A 52 -9.47 2.09 7.05
CA GLU A 52 -10.88 2.03 6.63
C GLU A 52 -11.29 0.68 6.02
N SER A 53 -10.39 -0.31 5.98
CA SER A 53 -10.69 -1.60 5.36
C SER A 53 -11.81 -2.34 6.10
N THR A 54 -12.72 -2.93 5.31
CA THR A 54 -13.90 -3.64 5.81
C THR A 54 -13.50 -4.98 6.44
N SER A 55 -14.32 -5.52 7.34
CA SER A 55 -14.11 -6.84 7.95
C SER A 55 -13.89 -7.98 6.94
N GLN A 56 -14.53 -7.92 5.77
CA GLN A 56 -14.34 -8.87 4.68
C GLN A 56 -12.92 -8.80 4.10
N GLN A 57 -12.43 -7.59 3.80
CA GLN A 57 -11.07 -7.37 3.30
C GLN A 57 -10.01 -7.82 4.32
N PHE A 58 -10.27 -7.58 5.61
CA PHE A 58 -9.41 -8.09 6.68
C PHE A 58 -9.34 -9.62 6.68
N SER A 59 -10.49 -10.30 6.56
CA SER A 59 -10.54 -11.77 6.52
C SER A 59 -9.84 -12.36 5.28
N GLU A 60 -10.05 -11.76 4.12
CA GLU A 60 -9.46 -12.25 2.86
C GLU A 60 -7.93 -12.08 2.84
N LEU A 61 -7.44 -10.92 3.31
CA LEU A 61 -6.01 -10.64 3.32
C LEU A 61 -5.29 -11.47 4.39
N THR A 62 -5.88 -11.59 5.57
CA THR A 62 -5.24 -12.35 6.64
C THR A 62 -5.40 -13.87 6.46
N GLY A 63 -6.44 -14.32 5.74
CA GLY A 63 -6.59 -15.73 5.36
C GLY A 63 -5.60 -16.19 4.29
N LYS A 64 -5.11 -15.27 3.43
CA LYS A 64 -4.06 -15.55 2.43
C LYS A 64 -2.64 -15.45 3.00
N GLN A 65 -2.47 -14.73 4.11
CA GLN A 65 -1.19 -14.56 4.78
C GLN A 65 -0.89 -15.76 5.68
N LYS A 66 0.35 -16.28 5.60
CA LYS A 66 0.85 -17.26 6.57
C LYS A 66 1.24 -16.52 7.85
N GLY A 67 0.66 -16.89 8.98
CA GLY A 67 0.92 -16.27 10.28
C GLY A 67 0.27 -17.03 11.42
N THR A 68 0.66 -16.70 12.64
CA THR A 68 0.05 -17.23 13.86
C THR A 68 -1.19 -16.42 14.25
N MET A 69 -2.03 -16.96 15.14
CA MET A 69 -3.17 -16.21 15.68
C MET A 69 -2.74 -14.94 16.45
N GLY A 70 -1.52 -14.91 17.00
CA GLY A 70 -0.95 -13.72 17.63
C GLY A 70 -0.75 -12.59 16.62
N ASP A 71 -0.13 -12.89 15.47
CA ASP A 71 0.13 -11.90 14.41
C ASP A 71 -1.17 -11.28 13.88
N LEU A 72 -2.24 -12.09 13.81
CA LEU A 72 -3.60 -11.66 13.49
C LEU A 72 -4.14 -10.62 14.48
N TRP A 73 -3.94 -10.86 15.78
CA TRP A 73 -4.41 -9.97 16.84
C TRP A 73 -3.61 -8.67 16.88
N ASP A 74 -2.28 -8.74 16.75
CA ASP A 74 -1.41 -7.57 16.71
C ASP A 74 -1.78 -6.68 15.51
N ARG A 75 -1.98 -7.27 14.34
CA ARG A 75 -2.40 -6.53 13.13
C ARG A 75 -3.78 -5.90 13.28
N SER A 76 -4.71 -6.59 13.94
CA SER A 76 -6.03 -6.02 14.27
C SER A 76 -5.90 -4.84 15.25
N GLN A 77 -5.00 -4.92 16.23
CA GLN A 77 -4.74 -3.83 17.17
C GLN A 77 -4.14 -2.61 16.47
N GLU A 78 -3.12 -2.81 15.62
CA GLU A 78 -2.52 -1.73 14.83
C GLU A 78 -3.54 -0.99 13.96
N LEU A 79 -4.45 -1.72 13.31
CA LEU A 79 -5.52 -1.12 12.51
C LEU A 79 -6.49 -0.32 13.38
N SER A 80 -6.80 -0.80 14.59
CA SER A 80 -7.62 -0.06 15.54
C SER A 80 -6.95 1.23 15.99
N GLU A 81 -5.64 1.21 16.25
CA GLU A 81 -4.88 2.41 16.59
C GLU A 81 -4.83 3.41 15.43
N LYS A 82 -4.64 2.94 14.20
CA LYS A 82 -4.71 3.79 13.00
C LYS A 82 -6.08 4.44 12.85
N ARG A 83 -7.17 3.70 13.07
CA ARG A 83 -8.53 4.25 13.07
C ARG A 83 -8.74 5.29 14.17
N LYS A 84 -8.28 5.02 15.39
CA LYS A 84 -8.35 6.02 16.48
C LYS A 84 -7.62 7.30 16.12
N LYS A 85 -6.44 7.22 15.49
CA LYS A 85 -5.69 8.41 15.04
C LYS A 85 -6.44 9.19 13.97
N LEU A 86 -7.10 8.51 13.03
CA LEU A 86 -7.86 9.16 11.95
C LEU A 86 -9.18 9.77 12.41
N TYR A 87 -9.92 9.09 13.30
CA TYR A 87 -11.24 9.51 13.78
C TYR A 87 -11.21 10.23 15.15
N GLY A 88 -10.03 10.72 15.58
CA GLY A 88 -9.93 11.61 16.75
C GLY A 88 -10.10 10.94 18.12
N GLY A 89 -9.80 9.64 18.24
CA GLY A 89 -9.67 8.93 19.52
C GLY A 89 -10.53 7.67 19.67
N GLU A 90 -11.58 7.51 18.86
CA GLU A 90 -12.45 6.33 18.89
C GLU A 90 -12.39 5.53 17.58
N ASP A 91 -12.32 4.21 17.72
CA ASP A 91 -12.47 3.29 16.58
C ASP A 91 -13.96 2.96 16.39
N PRO A 92 -14.60 3.37 15.28
CA PRO A 92 -16.02 3.14 15.04
C PRO A 92 -16.37 1.64 14.94
N VAL A 93 -15.43 0.79 14.49
CA VAL A 93 -15.63 -0.66 14.41
C VAL A 93 -15.69 -1.25 15.81
N LYS A 94 -14.77 -0.82 16.68
CA LYS A 94 -14.68 -1.29 18.07
C LYS A 94 -15.91 -0.87 18.88
N LYS A 95 -16.43 0.35 18.66
CA LYS A 95 -17.66 0.84 19.28
C LYS A 95 -18.87 -0.02 18.90
N LYS A 96 -19.07 -0.27 17.61
CA LYS A 96 -20.13 -1.16 17.10
C LYS A 96 -20.04 -2.57 17.68
N TYR A 97 -18.83 -3.10 17.84
CA TYR A 97 -18.64 -4.42 18.46
C TYR A 97 -19.14 -4.45 19.91
N TYR A 98 -18.74 -3.47 20.73
CA TYR A 98 -19.18 -3.39 22.13
C TYR A 98 -20.69 -3.15 22.27
N ASP A 99 -21.26 -2.30 21.42
CA ASP A 99 -22.71 -2.06 21.41
C ASP A 99 -23.48 -3.34 21.10
N ASN A 100 -23.04 -4.09 20.08
CA ASN A 100 -23.65 -5.37 19.72
C ASN A 100 -23.49 -6.44 20.81
N TRP A 101 -22.33 -6.49 21.47
CA TRP A 101 -22.10 -7.40 22.59
C TRP A 101 -23.04 -7.09 23.76
N SER A 102 -23.17 -5.80 24.11
CA SER A 102 -24.06 -5.33 25.16
C SER A 102 -25.52 -5.66 24.85
N LYS A 103 -25.98 -5.38 23.61
CA LYS A 103 -27.33 -5.74 23.13
C LYS A 103 -27.61 -7.23 23.28
N LYS A 104 -26.67 -8.09 22.87
CA LYS A 104 -26.82 -9.56 22.96
C LYS A 104 -26.83 -10.08 24.39
N ARG A 105 -26.19 -9.37 25.33
CA ARG A 105 -26.06 -9.79 26.74
C ARG A 105 -26.93 -8.97 27.69
N LYS A 106 -28.06 -8.47 27.21
CA LYS A 106 -29.06 -7.73 28.01
C LYS A 106 -28.45 -6.52 28.74
N GLY A 107 -27.61 -5.75 28.06
CA GLY A 107 -27.02 -4.52 28.60
C GLY A 107 -25.77 -4.72 29.46
N LYS A 108 -25.26 -5.94 29.60
CA LYS A 108 -23.98 -6.16 30.29
C LYS A 108 -22.84 -5.48 29.52
N VAL A 109 -21.84 -4.97 30.25
CA VAL A 109 -20.63 -4.36 29.67
C VAL A 109 -19.58 -5.43 29.43
N HIS A 110 -18.86 -5.35 28.30
CA HIS A 110 -17.79 -6.30 27.96
C HIS A 110 -16.66 -6.20 29.00
N PRO A 111 -16.25 -7.32 29.65
CA PRO A 111 -15.08 -7.29 30.54
C PRO A 111 -13.84 -6.92 29.73
N LYS A 112 -13.10 -5.89 30.17
CA LYS A 112 -11.91 -5.39 29.46
C LYS A 112 -10.75 -6.37 29.51
#